data_AF-A0A923A676-F1
#
_entry.id   AF-A0A923A676-F1
#
_cell.length_a   1.000
_cell.length_b   1.000
_cell.length_c   1.000
_cell.angle_alpha   90.00
_cell.angle_beta   90.00
_cell.angle_gamma   90.00
#
_symmetry.space_group_name_H-M   'P 1'
#
loop_
_entity.id
_entity.type
_entity.pdbx_description
1 polymer ?
#
loop_
_entity_poly.entity_id
_entity_poly.type
_entity_poly.pdbx_seq_one_letter_code
_entity_poly.pdbx_strand_id
1 'polypeptide(L)'
;LHSLMPVLGQMGITSLLVEGGSRIIHSALAAGIIDKVFLFYAPKLLGGNDGFPLCSGQGPEKMNQAVHIKDMNVRWFENDIMIEGYLGK
;
A
#
# COMPACT_ATOMS: atom_id res chain seq x y z
N LEU A 1 15.49 0.36 -0.92
CA LEU A 1 14.63 -0.81 -0.64
C LEU A 1 15.15 -2.09 -1.31
N HIS A 2 15.52 -2.06 -2.60
CA HIS A 2 16.08 -3.24 -3.28
C HIS A 2 17.29 -3.88 -2.57
N SER A 3 18.22 -3.11 -2.01
CA SER A 3 19.37 -3.67 -1.28
C SER A 3 19.01 -4.23 0.10
N LEU A 4 17.87 -3.83 0.68
CA LEU A 4 17.43 -4.31 2.00
C LEU A 4 16.78 -5.70 1.91
N MET A 5 16.03 -5.98 0.85
CA MET A 5 15.29 -7.24 0.72
C MET A 5 16.21 -8.49 0.75
N PRO A 6 17.36 -8.52 0.05
CA PRO A 6 18.30 -9.65 0.14
C PRO A 6 18.87 -9.86 1.54
N VAL A 7 19.17 -8.77 2.27
CA VAL A 7 19.70 -8.84 3.63
C VAL A 7 18.67 -9.45 4.57
N LEU A 8 17.41 -9.00 4.48
CA LEU A 8 16.31 -9.56 5.27
C LEU A 8 16.07 -11.04 4.93
N GLY A 9 16.16 -11.40 3.64
CA GLY A 9 16.10 -12.80 3.21
C GLY A 9 17.22 -13.66 3.80
N GLN A 10 18.46 -13.16 3.86
CA GLN A 10 19.58 -13.85 4.51
C GLN A 10 19.38 -14.02 6.02
N MET A 11 18.61 -13.13 6.65
CA MET A 11 18.21 -13.25 8.06
C MET A 11 17.02 -14.21 8.27
N GLY A 12 16.51 -14.85 7.21
CA GLY A 12 15.34 -15.72 7.27
C GLY A 12 14.00 -14.97 7.38
N ILE A 13 14.00 -13.65 7.16
CA ILE A 13 12.78 -12.84 7.19
C ILE A 13 12.14 -12.90 5.79
N THR A 14 11.07 -13.69 5.67
CA THR A 14 10.41 -13.96 4.38
C THR A 14 9.15 -13.14 4.14
N SER A 15 8.66 -12.42 5.16
CA SER A 15 7.47 -11.57 5.07
C SER A 15 7.69 -10.27 5.83
N LEU A 16 7.24 -9.16 5.25
CA LEU A 16 7.32 -7.84 5.86
C LEU A 16 5.94 -7.19 5.85
N LEU A 17 5.57 -6.62 7.00
CA LEU A 17 4.47 -5.69 7.09
C LEU A 17 5.06 -4.28 6.98
N VAL A 18 4.68 -3.55 5.91
CA VAL A 18 5.17 -2.20 5.67
C VAL A 18 4.06 -1.22 6.06
N GLU A 19 4.26 -0.56 7.19
CA GLU A 19 3.42 0.55 7.66
C GLU A 19 4.22 1.85 7.66
N GLY A 20 3.53 2.97 7.51
CA GLY A 20 4.16 4.28 7.57
C GLY A 20 3.35 5.37 6.90
N GLY A 21 3.90 6.58 6.90
CA GLY A 21 3.30 7.72 6.22
C GLY A 21 3.36 7.61 4.69
N SER A 22 2.72 8.56 4.03
CA SER A 22 2.51 8.60 2.59
C SER A 22 3.77 8.42 1.73
N ARG A 23 4.93 8.90 2.21
CA ARG A 23 6.23 8.77 1.51
C ARG A 23 6.82 7.36 1.60
N ILE A 24 6.64 6.67 2.73
CA ILE A 24 7.12 5.29 2.92
C ILE A 24 6.31 4.36 2.03
N ILE A 25 4.98 4.48 2.06
CA ILE A 25 4.07 3.68 1.23
C ILE A 25 4.37 3.92 -0.26
N HIS A 26 4.52 5.17 -0.69
CA HIS A 26 4.91 5.49 -2.07
C HIS A 26 6.25 4.84 -2.44
N SER A 27 7.27 4.95 -1.58
CA SER A 27 8.60 4.38 -1.86
C SER A 27 8.56 2.85 -2.00
N ALA A 28 7.74 2.17 -1.21
CA ALA A 28 7.57 0.72 -1.29
C ALA A 28 6.83 0.28 -2.56
N LEU A 29 5.77 1.00 -2.95
CA LEU A 29 5.08 0.78 -4.22
C LEU A 29 6.00 1.04 -5.42
N ALA A 30 6.72 2.16 -5.43
CA ALA A 30 7.62 2.54 -6.51
C ALA A 30 8.80 1.56 -6.65
N ALA A 31 9.25 0.94 -5.54
CA ALA A 31 10.26 -0.11 -5.56
C ALA A 31 9.72 -1.47 -6.03
N GLY A 32 8.41 -1.63 -6.24
CA GLY A 32 7.82 -2.88 -6.71
C GLY A 32 8.00 -4.07 -5.75
N ILE A 33 8.15 -3.79 -4.44
CA ILE A 33 8.38 -4.82 -3.40
C ILE A 33 7.09 -5.22 -2.67
N ILE A 34 5.95 -4.67 -3.04
CA ILE A 34 4.65 -4.94 -2.41
C ILE A 34 3.95 -6.04 -3.19
N ASP A 35 3.66 -7.16 -2.52
CA ASP A 35 2.86 -8.23 -3.11
C ASP A 35 1.37 -8.11 -2.76
N LYS A 36 1.05 -7.67 -1.53
CA LYS A 36 -0.31 -7.60 -0.99
C LYS A 36 -0.54 -6.26 -0.29
N VAL A 37 -1.75 -5.71 -0.42
CA VAL A 37 -2.20 -4.50 0.30
C VAL A 37 -3.35 -4.79 1.24
N PHE A 38 -3.42 -4.01 2.31
CA PHE A 38 -4.54 -3.91 3.25
C PHE A 38 -4.85 -2.43 3.44
N LEU A 39 -5.99 -1.98 2.95
CA LEU A 39 -6.42 -0.57 2.96
C LEU A 39 -7.60 -0.43 3.93
N PHE A 40 -7.42 0.36 4.98
CA PHE A 40 -8.43 0.58 6.01
C PHE A 40 -9.11 1.93 5.83
N TYR A 41 -10.44 1.93 5.88
CA TYR A 41 -11.29 3.10 5.70
C TYR A 41 -12.29 3.21 6.85
N ALA A 42 -12.20 4.30 7.62
CA ALA A 42 -13.22 4.67 8.59
C ALA A 42 -14.34 5.47 7.91
N PRO A 43 -15.59 5.42 8.40
CA PRO A 43 -16.72 6.20 7.88
C PRO A 43 -16.62 7.66 8.37
N LYS A 44 -15.50 8.33 8.06
CA LYS A 44 -15.17 9.68 8.51
C LYS A 44 -14.65 10.51 7.34
N LEU A 45 -15.17 11.73 7.23
CA LEU A 45 -14.73 12.72 6.26
C LEU A 45 -14.00 13.85 6.99
N LEU A 46 -12.75 14.12 6.62
CA LEU A 46 -11.94 15.16 7.27
C LEU A 46 -12.22 16.56 6.69
N GLY A 47 -12.63 16.66 5.43
CA GLY A 47 -13.12 17.91 4.81
C GLY A 47 -12.09 19.01 4.56
N GLY A 48 -10.83 18.84 4.97
CA GLY A 48 -9.73 19.79 4.78
C GLY A 48 -8.83 19.50 3.59
N ASN A 49 -7.96 20.46 3.26
CA ASN A 49 -6.86 20.32 2.27
C ASN A 49 -5.49 20.12 2.94
N ASP A 50 -5.47 19.93 4.26
CA ASP A 50 -4.31 19.72 5.13
C ASP A 50 -4.12 18.25 5.53
N GLY A 51 -4.97 17.35 5.02
CA GLY A 51 -4.85 15.91 5.21
C GLY A 51 -3.68 15.29 4.43
N PHE A 52 -3.24 14.13 4.89
CA PHE A 52 -2.21 13.34 4.20
C PHE A 52 -2.87 12.31 3.27
N PRO A 53 -2.51 12.28 1.97
CA PRO A 53 -2.98 11.21 1.07
C PRO A 53 -2.31 9.88 1.42
N LEU A 54 -2.88 8.75 0.95
CA LEU A 54 -2.31 7.42 1.13
C LEU A 54 -0.86 7.31 0.63
N CYS A 55 -0.53 7.99 -0.47
CA CYS A 55 0.80 8.01 -1.07
C CYS A 55 1.18 9.44 -1.46
N SER A 56 2.45 9.80 -1.28
CA SER A 56 3.01 11.08 -1.74
C SER A 56 4.28 10.84 -2.55
N GLY A 57 4.21 11.12 -3.84
CA GLY A 57 5.28 10.98 -4.83
C GLY A 57 4.72 10.96 -6.25
N GLN A 58 5.54 10.61 -7.24
CA GLN A 58 5.11 10.59 -8.63
C GLN A 58 4.10 9.45 -8.88
N GLY A 59 2.90 9.80 -9.35
CA GLY A 59 1.87 8.85 -9.76
C GLY A 59 1.95 8.50 -11.25
N PRO A 60 1.12 7.55 -11.72
CA PRO A 60 0.99 7.27 -13.15
C PRO A 60 0.40 8.48 -13.89
N GLU A 61 0.81 8.69 -15.15
CA GLU A 61 0.23 9.75 -15.99
C GLU A 61 -1.14 9.36 -16.53
N LYS A 62 -1.37 8.05 -16.74
CA LYS A 62 -2.60 7.50 -17.31
C LYS A 62 -3.19 6.44 -16.40
N MET A 63 -4.52 6.34 -16.38
CA MET A 63 -5.22 5.38 -15.52
C MET A 63 -4.85 3.92 -15.80
N ASN A 64 -4.56 3.58 -17.05
CA ASN A 64 -4.12 2.23 -17.44
C ASN A 64 -2.68 1.89 -17.01
N GLN A 65 -1.93 2.85 -16.45
CA GLN A 65 -0.62 2.64 -15.85
C GLN A 65 -0.70 2.52 -14.32
N ALA A 66 -1.90 2.66 -13.74
CA ALA A 66 -2.09 2.49 -12.31
C ALA A 66 -1.85 1.04 -11.88
N VAL A 67 -1.49 0.85 -10.62
CA VAL A 67 -1.33 -0.47 -10.05
C VAL A 67 -2.72 -1.08 -9.83
N HIS A 68 -2.95 -2.26 -10.40
CA HIS A 68 -4.22 -2.98 -10.25
C HIS A 68 -4.15 -3.92 -9.04
N ILE A 69 -5.20 -3.88 -8.20
CA ILE A 69 -5.42 -4.84 -7.13
C ILE A 69 -6.23 -6.01 -7.70
N LYS A 70 -5.70 -7.22 -7.58
CA LYS A 70 -6.30 -8.49 -7.99
C LYS A 70 -6.77 -9.26 -6.75
N ASP A 71 -7.68 -10.21 -6.97
CA ASP A 71 -8.21 -11.11 -5.93
C ASP A 71 -8.71 -10.35 -4.70
N MET A 72 -9.43 -9.27 -4.96
CA MET A 72 -9.85 -8.31 -3.95
C MET A 72 -10.92 -8.90 -3.02
N ASN A 73 -10.79 -8.66 -1.73
CA ASN A 73 -11.77 -8.99 -0.72
C ASN A 73 -12.05 -7.77 0.17
N VAL A 74 -13.29 -7.64 0.65
CA VAL A 74 -13.74 -6.56 1.51
C VAL A 74 -14.23 -7.14 2.82
N ARG A 75 -13.70 -6.65 3.95
CA ARG A 75 -14.10 -7.08 5.29
C ARG A 75 -14.53 -5.89 6.12
N TRP A 76 -15.56 -6.11 6.94
CA TRP A 76 -16.00 -5.16 7.94
C TRP A 76 -15.23 -5.38 9.24
N PHE A 77 -14.79 -4.29 9.84
CA PHE A 77 -14.22 -4.22 11.19
C PHE A 77 -15.02 -3.22 11.99
N GLU A 78 -16.04 -3.70 12.69
CA GLU A 78 -17.06 -2.85 13.32
C GLU A 78 -17.67 -1.88 12.29
N ASN A 79 -17.36 -0.59 12.40
CA ASN A 79 -17.84 0.46 11.50
C ASN A 79 -16.85 0.77 10.36
N ASP A 80 -15.64 0.22 10.39
CA ASP A 80 -14.59 0.44 9.42
C ASP A 80 -14.60 -0.66 8.35
N ILE A 81 -14.04 -0.36 7.18
CA ILE A 81 -13.92 -1.29 6.06
C ILE A 81 -12.45 -1.51 5.75
N MET A 82 -12.05 -2.77 5.58
CA MET A 82 -10.76 -3.15 5.03
C MET A 82 -10.92 -3.73 3.63
N ILE A 83 -10.19 -3.18 2.67
CA ILE A 83 -10.00 -3.75 1.35
C ILE A 83 -8.64 -4.44 1.32
N GLU A 84 -8.59 -5.73 1.00
CA GLU A 84 -7.35 -6.47 0.81
C GLU A 84 -7.26 -7.06 -0.60
N GLY A 85 -6.04 -7.25 -1.11
CA GLY A 85 -5.81 -7.92 -2.39
C GLY A 85 -4.34 -7.91 -2.78
N TYR A 86 -4.02 -8.62 -3.86
CA TYR A 86 -2.65 -8.74 -4.38
C TYR A 86 -2.40 -7.76 -5.50
N LEU A 87 -1.18 -7.24 -5.62
CA LEU A 87 -0.84 -6.34 -6.72
C LEU A 87 -0.55 -7.14 -8.00
N GLY A 88 -1.11 -6.70 -9.12
CA GLY A 88 -0.72 -7.21 -10.43
C GLY A 88 0.73 -6.84 -10.74
N LYS A 89 1.58 -7.83 -11.02
CA LYS A 89 2.86 -7.63 -11.69
C LYS A 89 2.64 -7.32 -13.17
#